data_AF-A0A5P9H078-F1
#
_entry.id   AF-A0A5P9H078-F1
#
_cell.length_a   1.000
_cell.length_b   1.000
_cell.length_c   1.000
_cell.angle_alpha   90.00
_cell.angle_beta   90.00
_cell.angle_gamma   90.00
#
_symmetry.space_group_name_H-M   'P 1'
#
loop_
_entity.id
_entity.type
_entity.pdbx_description
1 polymer ?
#
loop_
_entity_poly.entity_id
_entity_poly.type
_entity_poly.pdbx_seq_one_letter_code
_entity_poly.pdbx_strand_id
1 'polypeptide(L)'
;MQNGDDPDFQVMITAQEAWPVFERAVLAAKSHIWGSFRIFDLATQLRSPEAREIGETWFDLLEHVLCRGVRIHITVSDFDPIFATELHRLTWRTVRQAAALAEVSDCSIHNLRVTPHLHPAKAGRLPWLAFLPAVLRRRSKRLMALSDDQKLREAVRLDNGALPELHTTSHHQKIAVIDDEVVYVGGLDLNERRYDTPQHDRIAAHTWSDVQLLVRGPEAIEAAHHVKTFLTSIDACRKPAPMKYIRRTLSAPRPTQLPYVSPKTLLHEIEEDHVRAFKRAKDMVYIETQYFRARGLARRLAKEGRRRPDLHAILILPGLPDEVAYSSEIGVDARYGMSLQHDAIEMVRDSFGDRIIVATPVQPRFAARDTIQTLSGSPLIHVHNKILVQDDSFALVGSANLNGRSLYWDTEAAVRVTRPERIQTLRERLMAHWWFEDLPPEARAHDTMFPWWSKKIAENSVMTPENRHGFLVHHDSAQLRDTWLNLPGVTENIV
;
A
#
# COMPACT_ATOMS: atom_id res chain seq x y z
N MET A 1 -3.12 35.09 -3.02
CA MET A 1 -2.29 34.43 -1.99
C MET A 1 -1.41 33.45 -2.73
N GLN A 2 -0.09 33.61 -2.68
CA GLN A 2 0.86 32.75 -3.39
C GLN A 2 0.75 31.31 -2.85
N ASN A 3 0.62 30.32 -3.73
CA ASN A 3 0.62 28.90 -3.36
C ASN A 3 1.86 28.59 -2.51
N GLY A 4 1.63 28.25 -1.26
CA GLY A 4 2.64 27.81 -0.30
C GLY A 4 3.05 26.36 -0.55
N ASP A 5 3.46 26.04 -1.78
CA ASP A 5 4.03 24.74 -2.09
C ASP A 5 5.45 24.70 -1.52
N ASP A 6 5.63 24.02 -0.37
CA ASP A 6 6.95 23.64 0.13
C ASP A 6 7.61 22.78 -0.97
N PRO A 7 8.64 23.27 -1.70
CA PRO A 7 9.27 22.50 -2.77
C PRO A 7 9.93 21.21 -2.24
N ASP A 8 10.16 21.16 -0.93
CA ASP A 8 10.71 20.03 -0.20
C ASP A 8 9.65 19.04 0.31
N PHE A 9 8.36 19.28 0.06
CA PHE A 9 7.27 18.38 0.48
C PHE A 9 6.07 18.43 -0.48
N GLN A 10 5.92 17.37 -1.28
CA GLN A 10 4.81 17.24 -2.22
C GLN A 10 3.93 16.05 -1.84
N VAL A 11 2.61 16.27 -1.93
CA VAL A 11 1.56 15.28 -1.67
C VAL A 11 0.86 14.98 -2.99
N MET A 12 1.05 13.76 -3.51
CA MET A 12 0.43 13.33 -4.76
C MET A 12 -0.59 12.24 -4.48
N ILE A 13 -1.76 12.40 -5.08
CA ILE A 13 -2.89 11.50 -4.97
C ILE A 13 -3.13 10.92 -6.36
N THR A 14 -3.21 9.59 -6.43
CA THR A 14 -3.20 8.79 -7.67
C THR A 14 -1.89 8.81 -8.44
N ALA A 15 -1.73 7.84 -9.34
CA ALA A 15 -0.57 7.74 -10.22
C ALA A 15 -0.44 8.90 -11.21
N GLN A 16 -1.55 9.51 -11.66
CA GLN A 16 -1.51 10.64 -12.59
C GLN A 16 -0.72 11.83 -12.02
N GLU A 17 -0.82 12.07 -10.72
CA GLU A 17 -0.04 13.12 -10.05
C GLU A 17 1.34 12.61 -9.63
N ALA A 18 1.42 11.38 -9.10
CA ALA A 18 2.63 10.86 -8.48
C ALA A 18 3.74 10.48 -9.47
N TRP A 19 3.39 9.83 -10.60
CA TRP A 19 4.39 9.35 -11.56
C TRP A 19 5.13 10.47 -12.27
N PRO A 20 4.49 11.57 -12.75
CA PRO A 20 5.25 12.69 -13.32
C PRO A 20 6.26 13.32 -12.35
N VAL A 21 5.90 13.41 -11.07
CA VAL A 21 6.79 13.91 -10.02
C VAL A 21 7.97 12.96 -9.81
N PHE A 22 7.70 11.65 -9.77
CA PHE A 22 8.75 10.64 -9.63
C PHE A 22 9.69 10.61 -10.83
N GLU A 23 9.15 10.66 -12.06
CA GLU A 23 9.89 10.71 -13.31
C GLU A 23 10.82 11.93 -13.34
N ARG A 24 10.34 13.12 -12.99
CA ARG A 24 11.18 14.32 -12.90
C ARG A 24 12.29 14.19 -11.86
N ALA A 25 12.01 13.58 -10.70
CA ALA A 25 13.03 13.32 -9.69
C ALA A 25 14.12 12.35 -10.21
N VAL A 26 13.72 11.31 -10.93
CA VAL A 26 14.64 10.35 -11.58
C VAL A 26 15.45 11.01 -12.69
N LEU A 27 14.82 11.82 -13.55
CA LEU A 27 15.50 12.62 -14.57
C LEU A 27 16.52 13.57 -13.97
N ALA A 28 16.23 14.16 -12.80
CA ALA A 28 17.12 15.10 -12.13
C ALA A 28 18.29 14.42 -11.38
N ALA A 29 18.30 13.07 -11.27
CA ALA A 29 19.30 12.33 -10.51
C ALA A 29 20.73 12.58 -11.05
N LYS A 30 21.68 12.83 -10.15
CA LYS A 30 23.06 13.16 -10.50
C LYS A 30 24.03 12.02 -10.26
N SER A 31 23.77 11.18 -9.27
CA SER A 31 24.75 10.21 -8.76
C SER A 31 24.18 8.81 -8.56
N HIS A 32 23.03 8.68 -7.90
CA HIS A 32 22.43 7.38 -7.66
C HIS A 32 20.93 7.43 -7.34
N ILE A 33 20.29 6.28 -7.56
CA ILE A 33 18.91 5.99 -7.21
C ILE A 33 18.88 4.66 -6.46
N TRP A 34 18.33 4.67 -5.24
CA TRP A 34 18.07 3.48 -4.44
C TRP A 34 16.57 3.25 -4.36
N GLY A 35 16.08 2.05 -4.66
CA GLY A 35 14.66 1.73 -4.64
C GLY A 35 14.36 0.42 -3.94
N SER A 36 13.19 0.33 -3.33
CA SER A 36 12.56 -0.93 -2.97
C SER A 36 11.06 -0.87 -3.21
N PHE A 37 10.57 -1.81 -4.02
CA PHE A 37 9.19 -1.86 -4.48
C PHE A 37 8.62 -3.26 -4.36
N ARG A 38 7.31 -3.35 -4.12
CA ARG A 38 6.59 -4.60 -4.24
C ARG A 38 6.51 -5.01 -5.71
N ILE A 39 6.23 -4.05 -6.60
CA ILE A 39 6.19 -4.22 -8.06
C ILE A 39 6.81 -2.99 -8.74
N PHE A 40 7.68 -3.22 -9.72
CA PHE A 40 8.29 -2.16 -10.52
C PHE A 40 8.42 -2.64 -11.97
N ASP A 41 7.52 -2.24 -12.86
CA ASP A 41 7.49 -2.68 -14.25
C ASP A 41 8.12 -1.63 -15.17
N LEU A 42 9.20 -1.97 -15.86
CA LEU A 42 9.89 -1.02 -16.74
C LEU A 42 9.08 -0.70 -18.00
N ALA A 43 8.06 -1.51 -18.34
CA ALA A 43 7.14 -1.22 -19.44
C ALA A 43 6.04 -0.21 -19.07
N THR A 44 6.03 0.30 -17.83
CA THR A 44 5.10 1.36 -17.43
C THR A 44 5.35 2.60 -18.29
N GLN A 45 4.30 3.21 -18.81
CA GLN A 45 4.40 4.34 -19.70
C GLN A 45 4.71 5.63 -18.93
N LEU A 46 5.51 6.49 -19.54
CA LEU A 46 5.86 7.80 -19.00
C LEU A 46 4.67 8.77 -19.04
N ARG A 47 4.59 9.64 -18.04
CA ARG A 47 3.44 10.53 -17.82
C ARG A 47 3.83 12.01 -17.82
N SER A 48 5.03 12.37 -17.40
CA SER A 48 5.55 13.73 -17.47
C SER A 48 5.91 14.14 -18.90
N PRO A 49 5.66 15.41 -19.30
CA PRO A 49 6.14 15.93 -20.57
C PRO A 49 7.65 15.74 -20.76
N GLU A 50 8.43 16.02 -19.71
CA GLU A 50 9.90 15.97 -19.76
C GLU A 50 10.42 14.54 -19.99
N ALA A 51 9.82 13.53 -19.37
CA ALA A 51 10.23 12.15 -19.60
C ALA A 51 9.74 11.62 -20.97
N ARG A 52 8.60 12.11 -21.47
CA ARG A 52 8.10 11.74 -22.80
C ARG A 52 8.95 12.28 -23.95
N GLU A 53 9.73 13.32 -23.71
CA GLU A 53 10.76 13.77 -24.67
C GLU A 53 11.92 12.76 -24.78
N ILE A 54 12.12 11.91 -23.77
CA ILE A 54 13.16 10.87 -23.75
C ILE A 54 12.67 9.59 -24.43
N GLY A 55 11.44 9.16 -24.16
CA GLY A 55 10.89 7.92 -24.69
C GLY A 55 9.45 7.65 -24.26
N GLU A 56 9.00 6.41 -24.33
CA GLU A 56 7.61 6.04 -24.06
C GLU A 56 7.41 5.40 -22.68
N THR A 57 8.45 4.75 -22.15
CA THR A 57 8.36 3.86 -20.99
C THR A 57 9.45 4.13 -19.96
N TRP A 58 9.25 3.61 -18.75
CA TRP A 58 10.26 3.64 -17.70
C TRP A 58 11.56 2.95 -18.09
N PHE A 59 11.54 2.00 -19.04
CA PHE A 59 12.73 1.43 -19.64
C PHE A 59 13.60 2.53 -20.28
N ASP A 60 12.99 3.36 -21.13
CA ASP A 60 13.69 4.43 -21.88
C ASP A 60 14.22 5.52 -20.93
N LEU A 61 13.43 5.87 -19.90
CA LEU A 61 13.85 6.83 -18.88
C LEU A 61 15.07 6.32 -18.11
N LEU A 62 15.05 5.06 -17.65
CA LEU A 62 16.17 4.51 -16.91
C LEU A 62 17.40 4.32 -17.80
N GLU A 63 17.23 3.97 -19.08
CA GLU A 63 18.32 3.93 -20.06
C GLU A 63 19.03 5.29 -20.15
N HIS A 64 18.25 6.36 -20.38
CA HIS A 64 18.78 7.71 -20.48
C HIS A 64 19.56 8.13 -19.23
N VAL A 65 19.03 7.82 -18.04
CA VAL A 65 19.66 8.15 -16.75
C VAL A 65 20.94 7.32 -16.53
N LEU A 66 20.95 6.04 -16.93
CA LEU A 66 22.15 5.19 -16.87
C LEU A 66 23.26 5.70 -17.80
N CYS A 67 22.93 6.10 -19.02
CA CYS A 67 23.88 6.66 -20.00
C CYS A 67 24.55 7.96 -19.52
N ARG A 68 23.94 8.66 -18.56
CA ARG A 68 24.53 9.82 -17.86
C ARG A 68 25.46 9.43 -16.71
N GLY A 69 25.64 8.15 -16.41
CA GLY A 69 26.50 7.64 -15.35
C GLY A 69 25.85 7.54 -13.97
N VAL A 70 24.53 7.69 -13.87
CA VAL A 70 23.80 7.54 -12.60
C VAL A 70 23.70 6.05 -12.22
N ARG A 71 24.00 5.71 -10.96
CA ARG A 71 23.89 4.32 -10.47
C ARG A 71 22.48 4.01 -9.99
N ILE A 72 21.90 2.90 -10.41
CA ILE A 72 20.53 2.52 -10.11
C ILE A 72 20.53 1.17 -9.40
N HIS A 73 20.00 1.15 -8.18
CA HIS A 73 19.87 -0.04 -7.35
C HIS A 73 18.43 -0.20 -6.88
N ILE A 74 17.71 -1.17 -7.45
CA ILE A 74 16.30 -1.42 -7.11
C ILE A 74 16.16 -2.84 -6.57
N THR A 75 15.57 -2.97 -5.38
CA THR A 75 15.11 -4.25 -4.86
C THR A 75 13.64 -4.43 -5.19
N VAL A 76 13.29 -5.49 -5.91
CA VAL A 76 11.89 -5.88 -6.14
C VAL A 76 11.55 -7.11 -5.30
N SER A 77 10.39 -7.08 -4.65
CA SER A 77 9.93 -8.26 -3.90
C SER A 77 9.71 -9.41 -4.87
N ASP A 78 10.31 -10.56 -4.58
CA ASP A 78 9.88 -11.83 -5.16
C ASP A 78 8.84 -12.48 -4.24
N PHE A 79 8.07 -13.42 -4.80
CA PHE A 79 6.92 -14.03 -4.14
C PHE A 79 6.99 -15.55 -4.20
N ASP A 80 6.18 -16.19 -3.35
CA ASP A 80 6.02 -17.63 -3.38
C ASP A 80 5.57 -18.09 -4.79
N PRO A 81 6.34 -18.96 -5.47
CA PRO A 81 6.08 -19.33 -6.86
C PRO A 81 4.78 -20.11 -7.05
N ILE A 82 4.19 -20.68 -5.98
CA ILE A 82 3.01 -21.55 -6.03
C ILE A 82 1.74 -20.78 -5.63
N PHE A 83 1.82 -20.00 -4.55
CA PHE A 83 0.66 -19.27 -4.03
C PHE A 83 0.47 -17.91 -4.69
N ALA A 84 1.56 -17.26 -5.09
CA ALA A 84 1.59 -15.93 -5.70
C ALA A 84 2.29 -15.94 -7.07
N THR A 85 2.03 -16.98 -7.88
CA THR A 85 2.67 -17.22 -9.18
C THR A 85 2.67 -16.00 -10.10
N GLU A 86 1.57 -15.25 -10.21
CA GLU A 86 1.53 -14.07 -11.10
C GLU A 86 2.44 -12.94 -10.60
N LEU A 87 2.50 -12.71 -9.28
CA LEU A 87 3.41 -11.72 -8.71
C LEU A 87 4.88 -12.15 -8.84
N HIS A 88 5.16 -13.45 -8.66
CA HIS A 88 6.48 -14.04 -8.94
C HIS A 88 6.88 -13.79 -10.40
N ARG A 89 5.98 -14.07 -11.36
CA ARG A 89 6.22 -13.82 -12.78
C ARG A 89 6.49 -12.36 -13.11
N LEU A 90 5.72 -11.44 -12.52
CA LEU A 90 5.95 -10.00 -12.66
C LEU A 90 7.35 -9.60 -12.18
N THR A 91 7.79 -10.14 -11.05
CA THR A 91 9.14 -9.91 -10.50
C THR A 91 10.21 -10.31 -11.50
N TRP A 92 10.13 -11.52 -12.03
CA TRP A 92 11.13 -12.03 -12.97
C TRP A 92 11.03 -11.36 -14.35
N ARG A 93 9.86 -10.85 -14.74
CA ARG A 93 9.73 -9.97 -15.91
C ARG A 93 10.53 -8.69 -15.73
N THR A 94 10.41 -8.02 -14.58
CA THR A 94 11.22 -6.84 -14.23
C THR A 94 12.72 -7.14 -14.28
N VAL A 95 13.15 -8.28 -13.73
CA VAL A 95 14.56 -8.69 -13.75
C VAL A 95 15.07 -8.85 -15.19
N ARG A 96 14.27 -9.44 -16.08
CA ARG A 96 14.64 -9.58 -17.49
C ARG A 96 14.65 -8.25 -18.23
N GLN A 97 13.69 -7.36 -17.95
CA GLN A 97 13.71 -5.99 -18.48
C GLN A 97 14.98 -5.27 -18.05
N ALA A 98 15.41 -5.42 -16.79
CA ALA A 98 16.66 -4.83 -16.31
C ALA A 98 17.91 -5.44 -16.96
N ALA A 99 17.92 -6.75 -17.23
CA ALA A 99 19.00 -7.39 -17.96
C ALA A 99 19.10 -6.86 -19.40
N ALA A 100 17.96 -6.72 -20.10
CA ALA A 100 17.91 -6.10 -21.42
C ALA A 100 18.36 -4.63 -21.37
N LEU A 101 17.95 -3.88 -20.35
CA LEU A 101 18.39 -2.49 -20.13
C LEU A 101 19.91 -2.39 -19.97
N ALA A 102 20.53 -3.30 -19.22
CA ALA A 102 21.99 -3.37 -19.08
C ALA A 102 22.69 -3.69 -20.41
N GLU A 103 22.07 -4.53 -21.25
CA GLU A 103 22.62 -4.91 -22.56
C GLU A 103 22.57 -3.77 -23.57
N VAL A 104 21.46 -3.03 -23.64
CA VAL A 104 21.28 -1.95 -24.64
C VAL A 104 21.99 -0.65 -24.29
N SER A 105 22.12 -0.34 -22.99
CA SER A 105 22.68 0.95 -22.56
C SER A 105 24.20 1.08 -22.74
N ASP A 106 24.91 -0.01 -23.12
CA ASP A 106 26.38 -0.12 -23.15
C ASP A 106 27.08 0.44 -21.88
N CYS A 107 26.30 0.52 -20.79
CA CYS A 107 26.74 1.00 -19.50
C CYS A 107 27.31 -0.17 -18.72
N SER A 108 28.31 0.10 -17.87
CA SER A 108 28.83 -0.93 -16.99
C SER A 108 27.69 -1.55 -16.17
N ILE A 109 27.60 -2.89 -16.18
CA ILE A 109 26.70 -3.68 -15.31
C ILE A 109 26.81 -3.27 -13.81
N HIS A 110 27.90 -2.61 -13.42
CA HIS A 110 28.07 -2.06 -12.07
C HIS A 110 27.12 -0.90 -11.75
N ASN A 111 26.59 -0.20 -12.76
CA ASN A 111 25.70 0.95 -12.57
C ASN A 111 24.21 0.57 -12.54
N LEU A 112 23.83 -0.65 -12.92
CA LEU A 112 22.45 -1.12 -12.82
C LEU A 112 22.37 -2.42 -12.02
N ARG A 113 21.64 -2.40 -10.91
CA ARG A 113 21.33 -3.58 -10.11
C ARG A 113 19.86 -3.65 -9.77
N VAL A 114 19.13 -4.55 -10.42
CA VAL A 114 17.76 -4.91 -10.03
C VAL A 114 17.79 -6.28 -9.35
N THR A 115 17.55 -6.29 -8.05
CA THR A 115 17.65 -7.51 -7.23
C THR A 115 16.25 -8.04 -6.90
N PRO A 116 15.84 -9.21 -7.42
CA PRO A 116 14.67 -9.89 -6.92
C PRO A 116 14.99 -10.49 -5.54
N HIS A 117 14.17 -10.19 -4.54
CA HIS A 117 14.38 -10.72 -3.20
C HIS A 117 13.14 -11.44 -2.67
N LEU A 118 13.27 -12.76 -2.48
CA LEU A 118 12.24 -13.60 -1.87
C LEU A 118 12.47 -13.58 -0.36
N HIS A 119 11.49 -13.09 0.40
CA HIS A 119 11.62 -13.01 1.85
C HIS A 119 11.95 -14.39 2.44
N PRO A 120 12.99 -14.52 3.28
CA PRO A 120 13.53 -15.83 3.68
C PRO A 120 12.64 -16.58 4.69
N ALA A 121 11.60 -15.93 5.23
CA ALA A 121 10.67 -16.54 6.17
C ALA A 121 9.82 -17.62 5.49
N LYS A 122 9.83 -18.82 6.08
CA LYS A 122 9.14 -20.01 5.58
C LYS A 122 8.09 -20.51 6.58
N ALA A 123 7.06 -21.20 6.10
CA ALA A 123 6.16 -21.95 6.98
C ALA A 123 6.94 -23.04 7.74
N GLY A 124 6.61 -23.24 9.01
CA GLY A 124 7.23 -24.28 9.83
C GLY A 124 6.89 -25.70 9.43
N ARG A 125 7.67 -26.68 9.91
CA ARG A 125 7.55 -28.08 9.48
C ARG A 125 6.14 -28.64 9.67
N LEU A 126 5.49 -28.35 10.81
CA LEU A 126 4.12 -28.82 11.09
C LEU A 126 3.09 -28.23 10.12
N PRO A 127 2.92 -26.90 10.00
CA PRO A 127 1.99 -26.35 9.03
C PRO A 127 2.37 -26.70 7.58
N TRP A 128 3.67 -26.75 7.26
CA TRP A 128 4.14 -27.17 5.94
C TRP A 128 3.71 -28.60 5.59
N LEU A 129 3.89 -29.57 6.49
CA LEU A 129 3.40 -30.94 6.29
C LEU A 129 1.88 -31.00 6.15
N ALA A 130 1.14 -30.23 6.97
CA ALA A 130 -0.31 -30.18 6.92
C ALA A 130 -0.83 -29.67 5.56
N PHE A 131 -0.16 -28.68 4.96
CA PHE A 131 -0.56 -28.11 3.68
C PHE A 131 0.04 -28.81 2.46
N LEU A 132 1.08 -29.64 2.62
CA LEU A 132 1.84 -30.23 1.52
C LEU A 132 0.97 -30.87 0.40
N PRO A 133 -0.10 -31.64 0.67
CA PRO A 133 -0.95 -32.17 -0.39
C PRO A 133 -1.62 -31.09 -1.23
N ALA A 134 -2.14 -30.02 -0.60
CA ALA A 134 -2.76 -28.89 -1.29
C ALA A 134 -1.72 -28.10 -2.09
N VAL A 135 -0.51 -27.94 -1.55
CA VAL A 135 0.62 -27.27 -2.21
C VAL A 135 1.02 -28.02 -3.48
N LEU A 136 1.21 -29.35 -3.41
CA LEU A 136 1.58 -30.17 -4.57
C LEU A 136 0.50 -30.14 -5.65
N ARG A 137 -0.79 -30.21 -5.26
CA ARG A 137 -1.91 -30.08 -6.20
C ARG A 137 -1.91 -28.71 -6.90
N ARG A 138 -1.73 -27.63 -6.14
CA ARG A 138 -1.69 -26.27 -6.69
C ARG A 138 -0.48 -26.06 -7.61
N ARG A 139 0.70 -26.55 -7.22
CA ARG A 139 1.93 -26.54 -8.04
C ARG A 139 1.71 -27.23 -9.38
N SER A 140 1.17 -28.44 -9.37
CA SER A 140 0.86 -29.19 -10.59
C SER A 140 -0.12 -28.44 -11.50
N LYS A 141 -1.22 -27.91 -10.95
CA LYS A 141 -2.18 -27.10 -11.71
C LYS A 141 -1.54 -25.87 -12.34
N ARG A 142 -0.64 -25.17 -11.62
CA ARG A 142 0.06 -23.99 -12.15
C ARG A 142 1.03 -24.36 -13.27
N LEU A 143 1.82 -25.41 -13.10
CA LEU A 143 2.73 -25.89 -14.14
C LEU A 143 2.00 -26.30 -15.42
N MET A 144 0.83 -26.92 -15.31
CA MET A 144 0.01 -27.28 -16.48
C MET A 144 -0.58 -26.06 -17.20
N ALA A 145 -0.77 -24.94 -16.49
CA ALA A 145 -1.36 -23.73 -17.05
C ALA A 145 -0.34 -22.79 -17.73
N LEU A 146 0.96 -23.02 -17.54
CA LEU A 146 2.03 -22.17 -18.06
C LEU A 146 2.67 -22.77 -19.32
N SER A 147 3.03 -21.91 -20.26
CA SER A 147 3.89 -22.30 -21.39
C SER A 147 5.32 -22.57 -20.94
N ASP A 148 6.10 -23.27 -21.75
CA ASP A 148 7.50 -23.57 -21.40
C ASP A 148 8.37 -22.31 -21.36
N ASP A 149 8.09 -21.33 -22.21
CA ASP A 149 8.72 -20.00 -22.15
C ASP A 149 8.41 -19.30 -20.81
N GLN A 150 7.15 -19.35 -20.37
CA GLN A 150 6.74 -18.77 -19.08
C GLN A 150 7.42 -19.45 -17.90
N LYS A 151 7.55 -20.78 -17.91
CA LYS A 151 8.28 -21.53 -16.88
C LYS A 151 9.77 -21.18 -16.86
N LEU A 152 10.40 -21.15 -18.03
CA LEU A 152 11.83 -20.92 -18.18
C LEU A 152 12.24 -19.50 -17.82
N ARG A 153 11.40 -18.51 -18.15
CA ARG A 153 11.77 -17.10 -18.07
C ARG A 153 11.12 -16.39 -16.89
N GLU A 154 9.84 -16.64 -16.62
CA GLU A 154 9.03 -15.86 -15.66
C GLU A 154 8.78 -16.58 -14.34
N ALA A 155 8.56 -17.89 -14.39
CA ALA A 155 8.27 -18.69 -13.20
C ALA A 155 9.48 -19.58 -12.83
N VAL A 156 10.68 -18.99 -12.80
CA VAL A 156 11.98 -19.71 -12.75
C VAL A 156 12.19 -20.58 -11.51
N ARG A 157 11.37 -20.45 -10.47
CA ARG A 157 11.38 -21.31 -9.26
C ARG A 157 10.17 -22.24 -9.17
N LEU A 158 9.31 -22.24 -10.18
CA LEU A 158 8.17 -23.13 -10.30
C LEU A 158 8.55 -24.27 -11.25
N ASP A 159 9.11 -25.33 -10.70
CA ASP A 159 9.47 -26.56 -11.42
C ASP A 159 8.77 -27.78 -10.81
N ASN A 160 9.09 -29.02 -11.23
CA ASN A 160 8.65 -30.27 -10.58
C ASN A 160 9.77 -30.94 -9.74
N GLY A 161 10.85 -30.21 -9.45
CA GLY A 161 12.03 -30.71 -8.74
C GLY A 161 11.81 -30.86 -7.23
N ALA A 162 12.65 -30.20 -6.42
CA ALA A 162 12.66 -30.34 -4.96
C ALA A 162 11.28 -30.12 -4.31
N LEU A 163 11.14 -30.60 -3.06
CA LEU A 163 9.94 -30.36 -2.28
C LEU A 163 9.68 -28.85 -2.14
N PRO A 164 8.43 -28.39 -2.30
CA PRO A 164 8.13 -26.96 -2.36
C PRO A 164 8.31 -26.31 -1.00
N GLU A 165 8.99 -25.18 -0.97
CA GLU A 165 9.03 -24.30 0.20
C GLU A 165 7.82 -23.36 0.19
N LEU A 166 7.37 -22.92 1.37
CA LEU A 166 6.25 -21.98 1.50
C LEU A 166 6.71 -20.68 2.12
N HIS A 167 6.77 -19.63 1.31
CA HIS A 167 7.16 -18.30 1.75
C HIS A 167 5.93 -17.48 2.14
N THR A 168 5.88 -17.01 3.38
CA THR A 168 4.65 -16.44 3.96
C THR A 168 4.64 -14.91 3.97
N THR A 169 5.75 -14.28 3.57
CA THR A 169 6.02 -12.84 3.74
C THR A 169 6.55 -12.25 2.44
N SER A 170 6.36 -10.95 2.24
CA SER A 170 6.81 -10.20 1.08
C SER A 170 7.49 -8.89 1.51
N HIS A 171 8.20 -8.26 0.56
CA HIS A 171 8.63 -6.87 0.72
C HIS A 171 7.57 -5.96 0.12
N HIS A 172 6.92 -5.16 0.96
CA HIS A 172 5.71 -4.43 0.62
C HIS A 172 5.89 -2.90 0.64
N GLN A 173 7.09 -2.41 0.93
CA GLN A 173 7.46 -1.01 0.79
C GLN A 173 7.50 -0.55 -0.67
N LYS A 174 7.13 0.72 -0.91
CA LYS A 174 7.27 1.43 -2.19
C LYS A 174 8.02 2.72 -1.93
N ILE A 175 9.34 2.63 -1.95
CA ILE A 175 10.24 3.70 -1.56
C ILE A 175 11.37 3.83 -2.57
N ALA A 176 11.65 5.06 -2.99
CA ALA A 176 12.84 5.40 -3.77
C ALA A 176 13.56 6.59 -3.14
N VAL A 177 14.87 6.60 -3.23
CA VAL A 177 15.74 7.65 -2.75
C VAL A 177 16.67 8.09 -3.87
N ILE A 178 16.64 9.37 -4.19
CA ILE A 178 17.43 9.99 -5.26
C ILE A 178 18.52 10.84 -4.60
N ASP A 179 19.79 10.53 -4.94
CA ASP A 179 20.99 11.24 -4.49
C ASP A 179 21.15 11.38 -2.95
N ASP A 180 20.46 10.54 -2.17
CA ASP A 180 20.32 10.67 -0.70
C ASP A 180 19.69 12.02 -0.25
N GLU A 181 19.10 12.79 -1.18
CA GLU A 181 18.51 14.12 -0.95
C GLU A 181 16.97 14.10 -0.98
N VAL A 182 16.39 13.19 -1.76
CA VAL A 182 14.94 13.08 -1.98
C VAL A 182 14.48 11.68 -1.64
N VAL A 183 13.38 11.54 -0.89
CA VAL A 183 12.65 10.28 -0.74
C VAL A 183 11.26 10.38 -1.35
N TYR A 184 10.92 9.41 -2.19
CA TYR A 184 9.61 9.17 -2.77
C TYR A 184 9.00 7.93 -2.10
N VAL A 185 7.89 8.06 -1.35
CA VAL A 185 7.39 6.99 -0.48
C VAL A 185 5.88 7.06 -0.22
N GLY A 186 5.22 5.91 -0.18
CA GLY A 186 3.76 5.80 -0.04
C GLY A 186 3.24 4.42 -0.40
N GLY A 187 2.01 4.35 -0.92
CA GLY A 187 1.34 3.11 -1.26
C GLY A 187 1.49 2.66 -2.72
N LEU A 188 1.96 3.54 -3.62
CA LEU A 188 1.96 3.32 -5.07
C LEU A 188 3.16 2.49 -5.54
N ASP A 189 2.87 1.31 -6.08
CA ASP A 189 3.80 0.57 -6.94
C ASP A 189 3.86 1.17 -8.35
N LEU A 190 4.91 0.82 -9.09
CA LEU A 190 5.07 1.25 -10.48
C LEU A 190 4.63 0.15 -11.44
N ASN A 191 3.37 0.20 -11.88
CA ASN A 191 2.86 -0.53 -13.07
C ASN A 191 1.50 0.01 -13.53
N GLU A 192 1.12 -0.27 -14.78
CA GLU A 192 -0.11 0.24 -15.40
C GLU A 192 -1.42 -0.07 -14.64
N ARG A 193 -1.48 -1.17 -13.86
CA ARG A 193 -2.67 -1.49 -13.04
C ARG A 193 -2.98 -0.41 -12.00
N ARG A 194 -1.97 0.32 -11.55
CA ARG A 194 -2.05 1.35 -10.50
C ARG A 194 -2.38 2.72 -11.09
N TYR A 195 -2.43 2.84 -12.43
CA TYR A 195 -2.76 4.11 -13.06
C TYR A 195 -4.23 4.46 -12.88
N ASP A 196 -4.47 5.62 -12.26
CA ASP A 196 -5.76 6.27 -12.17
C ASP A 196 -5.60 7.79 -12.15
N THR A 197 -6.72 8.49 -12.32
CA THR A 197 -6.84 9.95 -12.26
C THR A 197 -7.55 10.36 -10.96
N PRO A 198 -7.38 11.60 -10.47
CA PRO A 198 -8.15 12.10 -9.33
C PRO A 198 -9.67 12.09 -9.57
N GLN A 199 -10.11 12.04 -10.83
CA GLN A 199 -11.53 11.95 -11.20
C GLN A 199 -12.11 10.53 -11.08
N HIS A 200 -11.25 9.50 -10.98
CA HIS A 200 -11.65 8.10 -10.87
C HIS A 200 -12.67 7.67 -11.94
N ASP A 201 -12.45 8.08 -13.19
CA ASP A 201 -13.39 7.89 -14.31
C ASP A 201 -13.20 6.58 -15.08
N ARG A 202 -12.15 5.82 -14.74
CA ARG A 202 -11.87 4.49 -15.30
C ARG A 202 -12.97 3.48 -14.93
N ILE A 203 -12.99 2.32 -15.59
CA ILE A 203 -13.84 1.22 -15.13
C ILE A 203 -13.47 0.84 -13.69
N ALA A 204 -14.46 0.45 -12.87
CA ALA A 204 -14.26 0.22 -11.42
C ALA A 204 -13.04 -0.66 -11.11
N ALA A 205 -12.87 -1.77 -11.85
CA ALA A 205 -11.73 -2.68 -11.71
C ALA A 205 -10.36 -2.06 -11.96
N HIS A 206 -10.30 -0.89 -12.62
CA HIS A 206 -9.08 -0.16 -12.94
C HIS A 206 -8.97 1.17 -12.19
N THR A 207 -9.93 1.51 -11.34
CA THR A 207 -9.76 2.62 -10.40
C THR A 207 -8.71 2.25 -9.34
N TRP A 208 -8.01 3.25 -8.83
CA TRP A 208 -6.93 3.13 -7.86
C TRP A 208 -6.63 4.49 -7.21
N SER A 209 -7.27 4.77 -6.07
CA SER A 209 -6.88 5.85 -5.17
C SER A 209 -5.71 5.39 -4.30
N ASP A 210 -4.62 6.13 -4.35
CA ASP A 210 -3.41 5.88 -3.57
C ASP A 210 -2.67 7.19 -3.32
N VAL A 211 -1.79 7.23 -2.32
CA VAL A 211 -1.05 8.45 -1.97
C VAL A 211 0.43 8.17 -1.89
N GLN A 212 1.19 9.12 -2.43
CA GLN A 212 2.63 9.15 -2.33
C GLN A 212 3.10 10.52 -1.85
N LEU A 213 4.23 10.55 -1.15
CA LEU A 213 4.95 11.75 -0.78
C LEU A 213 6.29 11.81 -1.52
N LEU A 214 6.68 13.02 -1.92
CA LEU A 214 8.07 13.35 -2.22
C LEU A 214 8.58 14.32 -1.14
N VAL A 215 9.63 13.93 -0.44
CA VAL A 215 10.16 14.68 0.71
C VAL A 215 11.66 14.92 0.53
N ARG A 216 12.10 16.16 0.73
CA ARG A 216 13.51 16.53 0.86
C ARG A 216 13.82 16.86 2.32
N GLY A 217 15.01 16.44 2.75
CA GLY A 217 15.49 16.64 4.12
C GLY A 217 16.08 15.39 4.78
N PRO A 218 16.23 15.37 6.11
CA PRO A 218 16.82 14.25 6.85
C PRO A 218 16.05 12.93 6.67
N GLU A 219 14.79 12.99 6.25
CA GLU A 219 13.98 11.82 5.87
C GLU A 219 14.65 11.02 4.74
N ALA A 220 15.25 11.69 3.75
CA ALA A 220 15.91 11.04 2.62
C ALA A 220 17.19 10.30 3.05
N ILE A 221 17.93 10.83 4.01
CA ILE A 221 19.14 10.21 4.55
C ILE A 221 18.80 8.92 5.32
N GLU A 222 17.77 8.97 6.19
CA GLU A 222 17.31 7.76 6.89
C GLU A 222 16.74 6.73 5.92
N ALA A 223 15.98 7.16 4.92
CA ALA A 223 15.46 6.29 3.87
C ALA A 223 16.58 5.63 3.07
N ALA A 224 17.62 6.37 2.70
CA ALA A 224 18.80 5.84 2.01
C ALA A 224 19.44 4.74 2.85
N HIS A 225 19.68 5.00 4.14
CA HIS A 225 20.26 4.02 5.05
C HIS A 225 19.38 2.77 5.15
N HIS A 226 18.05 2.92 5.28
CA HIS A 226 17.12 1.80 5.33
C HIS A 226 17.17 0.94 4.06
N VAL A 227 16.98 1.55 2.88
CA VAL A 227 16.95 0.83 1.60
C VAL A 227 18.26 0.10 1.33
N LYS A 228 19.40 0.66 1.76
CA LYS A 228 20.73 0.02 1.63
C LYS A 228 20.96 -1.15 2.60
N THR A 229 20.24 -1.23 3.73
CA THR A 229 20.60 -2.15 4.84
C THR A 229 19.49 -3.11 5.29
N PHE A 230 18.24 -2.93 4.85
CA PHE A 230 17.11 -3.73 5.36
C PHE A 230 17.25 -5.22 5.05
N LEU A 231 17.70 -5.59 3.85
CA LEU A 231 17.93 -6.99 3.47
C LEU A 231 18.96 -7.65 4.39
N THR A 232 20.11 -6.99 4.59
CA THR A 232 21.15 -7.48 5.50
C THR A 232 20.62 -7.68 6.92
N SER A 233 19.74 -6.79 7.38
CA SER A 233 19.12 -6.91 8.71
C SER A 233 18.19 -8.13 8.80
N ILE A 234 17.39 -8.38 7.75
CA ILE A 234 16.47 -9.51 7.66
C ILE A 234 17.24 -10.83 7.57
N ASP A 235 18.23 -10.93 6.68
CA ASP A 235 19.04 -12.13 6.46
C ASP A 235 19.88 -12.49 7.67
N ALA A 236 20.44 -11.48 8.35
CA ALA A 236 21.18 -11.67 9.60
C ALA A 236 20.27 -11.87 10.83
N CYS A 237 18.93 -11.88 10.66
CA CYS A 237 17.95 -11.93 11.74
C CYS A 237 18.19 -10.87 12.84
N ARG A 238 18.73 -9.70 12.47
CA ARG A 238 19.17 -8.66 13.40
C ARG A 238 18.22 -7.47 13.37
N LYS A 239 17.76 -7.04 14.54
CA LYS A 239 16.97 -5.82 14.69
C LYS A 239 17.83 -4.61 14.30
N PRO A 240 17.44 -3.80 13.30
CA PRO A 240 18.20 -2.62 12.93
C PRO A 240 18.01 -1.50 13.96
N ALA A 241 18.91 -0.51 13.91
CA ALA A 241 18.85 0.66 14.77
C ALA A 241 17.55 1.46 14.55
N PRO A 242 17.00 2.09 15.61
CA PRO A 242 15.79 2.91 15.48
C PRO A 242 16.05 4.14 14.60
N MET A 243 15.01 4.59 13.91
CA MET A 243 15.01 5.76 13.03
C MET A 243 13.97 6.78 13.49
N LYS A 244 14.24 8.07 13.29
CA LYS A 244 13.38 9.15 13.76
C LYS A 244 12.23 9.42 12.80
N TYR A 245 12.50 9.49 11.51
CA TYR A 245 11.58 9.92 10.46
C TYR A 245 10.99 8.73 9.70
N ILE A 246 11.82 7.74 9.35
CA ILE A 246 11.38 6.54 8.65
C ILE A 246 10.98 5.47 9.67
N ARG A 247 9.76 4.93 9.51
CA ARG A 247 9.16 3.95 10.41
C ARG A 247 8.94 2.66 9.64
N ARG A 248 9.31 1.53 10.25
CA ARG A 248 9.40 0.25 9.53
C ARG A 248 8.67 -0.87 10.24
N THR A 249 8.09 -1.75 9.44
CA THR A 249 7.81 -3.13 9.87
C THR A 249 8.85 -4.01 9.21
N LEU A 250 9.51 -4.86 9.98
CA LEU A 250 10.45 -5.86 9.46
C LEU A 250 10.23 -7.17 10.21
N SER A 251 10.37 -8.29 9.50
CA SER A 251 10.41 -9.61 10.11
C SER A 251 11.57 -10.44 9.53
N ALA A 252 11.87 -11.56 10.16
CA ALA A 252 12.93 -12.47 9.77
C ALA A 252 12.51 -13.92 10.00
N PRO A 253 13.21 -14.90 9.40
CA PRO A 253 13.01 -16.31 9.69
C PRO A 253 13.18 -16.59 11.18
N ARG A 254 12.47 -17.59 11.72
CA ARG A 254 12.77 -18.06 13.09
C ARG A 254 13.93 -19.06 13.02
N PRO A 255 14.84 -19.07 14.01
CA PRO A 255 15.85 -20.13 14.12
C PRO A 255 15.23 -21.54 14.20
N THR A 256 14.09 -21.66 14.87
CA THR A 256 13.30 -22.90 14.97
C THR A 256 11.86 -22.66 14.51
N GLN A 257 11.52 -23.16 13.32
CA GLN A 257 10.21 -22.97 12.70
C GLN A 257 9.28 -24.17 12.98
N LEU A 258 8.89 -24.33 14.25
CA LEU A 258 7.93 -25.33 14.76
C LEU A 258 7.21 -24.71 15.98
N PRO A 259 5.86 -24.63 16.05
CA PRO A 259 4.84 -24.95 15.05
C PRO A 259 4.47 -23.75 14.14
N TYR A 260 5.28 -22.69 14.09
CA TYR A 260 4.86 -21.39 13.56
C TYR A 260 4.73 -21.33 12.04
N VAL A 261 3.63 -20.76 11.54
CA VAL A 261 3.49 -20.24 10.16
C VAL A 261 4.14 -18.85 10.03
N SER A 262 4.22 -18.13 11.16
CA SER A 262 4.63 -16.74 11.22
C SER A 262 6.16 -16.56 11.23
N PRO A 263 6.67 -15.48 10.64
CA PRO A 263 8.05 -15.04 10.87
C PRO A 263 8.24 -14.57 12.32
N LYS A 264 9.48 -14.22 12.66
CA LYS A 264 9.81 -13.43 13.85
C LYS A 264 9.80 -11.94 13.49
N THR A 265 8.90 -11.17 14.08
CA THR A 265 8.91 -9.70 13.95
C THR A 265 10.20 -9.14 14.56
N LEU A 266 10.92 -8.34 13.78
CA LEU A 266 12.10 -7.58 14.21
C LEU A 266 11.73 -6.15 14.62
N LEU A 267 10.83 -5.53 13.86
CA LEU A 267 10.30 -4.17 14.06
C LEU A 267 8.82 -4.12 13.74
N HIS A 268 8.07 -3.32 14.50
CA HIS A 268 6.66 -2.98 14.27
C HIS A 268 6.43 -1.48 14.58
N GLU A 269 7.38 -0.64 14.14
CA GLU A 269 7.47 0.79 14.46
C GLU A 269 6.28 1.61 13.96
N ILE A 270 5.65 1.14 12.87
CA ILE A 270 4.47 1.75 12.27
C ILE A 270 3.25 1.56 13.19
N GLU A 271 3.06 0.35 13.72
CA GLU A 271 1.99 0.07 14.69
C GLU A 271 2.18 0.92 15.96
N GLU A 272 3.41 1.00 16.47
CA GLU A 272 3.74 1.81 17.65
C GLU A 272 3.33 3.27 17.48
N ASP A 273 3.49 3.82 16.27
CA ASP A 273 3.13 5.20 15.96
C ASP A 273 1.63 5.40 15.80
N HIS A 274 0.90 4.45 15.22
CA HIS A 274 -0.57 4.49 15.25
C HIS A 274 -1.09 4.50 16.69
N VAL A 275 -0.57 3.61 17.54
CA VAL A 275 -0.97 3.55 18.95
C VAL A 275 -0.62 4.84 19.69
N ARG A 276 0.55 5.43 19.41
CA ARG A 276 0.95 6.71 20.01
C ARG A 276 0.04 7.85 19.56
N ALA A 277 -0.29 7.89 18.27
CA ALA A 277 -1.19 8.90 17.71
C ALA A 277 -2.57 8.81 18.34
N PHE A 278 -3.19 7.61 18.41
CA PHE A 278 -4.51 7.46 19.07
C PHE A 278 -4.50 7.93 20.51
N LYS A 279 -3.44 7.61 21.26
CA LYS A 279 -3.28 8.07 22.65
C LYS A 279 -3.13 9.58 22.77
N ARG A 280 -2.60 10.27 21.77
CA ARG A 280 -2.35 11.72 21.77
C ARG A 280 -3.49 12.53 21.16
N ALA A 281 -4.23 11.93 20.23
CA ALA A 281 -5.33 12.56 19.51
C ALA A 281 -6.31 13.23 20.46
N LYS A 282 -6.57 14.52 20.24
CA LYS A 282 -7.47 15.32 21.06
C LYS A 282 -8.84 15.44 20.42
N ASP A 283 -8.86 15.77 19.14
CA ASP A 283 -10.06 16.22 18.45
C ASP A 283 -10.45 15.23 17.36
N MET A 284 -9.48 14.75 16.57
CA MET A 284 -9.76 13.88 15.43
C MET A 284 -8.64 12.90 15.08
N VAL A 285 -9.06 11.68 14.73
CA VAL A 285 -8.26 10.68 14.03
C VAL A 285 -8.82 10.47 12.62
N TYR A 286 -8.04 10.76 11.60
CA TYR A 286 -8.39 10.54 10.20
C TYR A 286 -7.52 9.42 9.62
N ILE A 287 -8.14 8.40 9.03
CA ILE A 287 -7.45 7.24 8.50
C ILE A 287 -8.00 6.92 7.11
N GLU A 288 -7.11 6.70 6.16
CA GLU A 288 -7.41 6.08 4.88
C GLU A 288 -6.59 4.80 4.76
N THR A 289 -7.24 3.65 4.59
CA THR A 289 -6.53 2.37 4.55
C THR A 289 -7.21 1.37 3.63
N GLN A 290 -6.42 0.61 2.89
CA GLN A 290 -6.92 -0.54 2.12
C GLN A 290 -7.59 -1.60 3.02
N TYR A 291 -7.03 -1.82 4.22
CA TYR A 291 -7.55 -2.80 5.17
C TYR A 291 -7.57 -2.25 6.59
N PHE A 292 -8.64 -2.55 7.33
CA PHE A 292 -8.76 -2.28 8.76
C PHE A 292 -9.11 -3.57 9.50
N ARG A 293 -8.13 -4.48 9.61
CA ARG A 293 -8.29 -5.87 10.09
C ARG A 293 -7.54 -6.16 11.39
N ALA A 294 -6.64 -5.28 11.81
CA ALA A 294 -5.84 -5.47 13.02
C ALA A 294 -6.68 -5.19 14.27
N ARG A 295 -7.35 -6.21 14.82
CA ARG A 295 -8.24 -6.07 15.99
C ARG A 295 -7.50 -5.53 17.22
N GLY A 296 -6.23 -5.87 17.39
CA GLY A 296 -5.39 -5.31 18.44
C GLY A 296 -5.26 -3.78 18.36
N LEU A 297 -5.14 -3.24 17.14
CA LEU A 297 -5.07 -1.82 16.87
C LEU A 297 -6.46 -1.16 17.02
N ALA A 298 -7.51 -1.77 16.46
CA ALA A 298 -8.89 -1.31 16.60
C ALA A 298 -9.32 -1.20 18.06
N ARG A 299 -8.95 -2.17 18.90
CA ARG A 299 -9.21 -2.15 20.35
C ARG A 299 -8.58 -0.93 21.04
N ARG A 300 -7.42 -0.49 20.57
CA ARG A 300 -6.69 0.66 21.14
C ARG A 300 -7.33 1.97 20.71
N LEU A 301 -7.78 2.07 19.45
CA LEU A 301 -8.59 3.20 18.99
C LEU A 301 -9.91 3.29 19.77
N ALA A 302 -10.64 2.18 19.89
CA ALA A 302 -11.86 2.09 20.70
C ALA A 302 -11.62 2.41 22.18
N LYS A 303 -10.46 2.05 22.75
CA LYS A 303 -10.14 2.45 24.12
C LYS A 303 -10.06 3.97 24.27
N GLU A 304 -9.44 4.66 23.31
CA GLU A 304 -9.33 6.12 23.35
C GLU A 304 -10.68 6.80 23.04
N GLY A 305 -11.49 6.25 22.13
CA GLY A 305 -12.86 6.71 21.86
C GLY A 305 -13.80 6.65 23.07
N ARG A 306 -13.67 5.62 23.92
CA ARG A 306 -14.39 5.55 25.22
C ARG A 306 -13.86 6.55 26.24
N ARG A 307 -12.56 6.82 26.23
CA ARG A 307 -11.89 7.68 27.22
C ARG A 307 -12.11 9.17 26.93
N ARG A 308 -12.35 9.53 25.67
CA ARG A 308 -12.45 10.91 25.19
C ARG A 308 -13.78 11.10 24.46
N PRO A 309 -14.80 11.69 25.10
CA PRO A 309 -16.11 11.89 24.48
C PRO A 309 -16.06 12.89 23.31
N ASP A 310 -15.10 13.81 23.29
CA ASP A 310 -14.98 14.83 22.24
C ASP A 310 -14.12 14.38 21.05
N LEU A 311 -13.51 13.18 21.13
CA LEU A 311 -12.68 12.65 20.04
C LEU A 311 -13.57 12.11 18.92
N HIS A 312 -13.29 12.54 17.69
CA HIS A 312 -13.95 12.05 16.48
C HIS A 312 -13.03 11.15 15.65
N ALA A 313 -13.61 10.29 14.82
CA ALA A 313 -12.86 9.44 13.89
C ALA A 313 -13.48 9.45 12.49
N ILE A 314 -12.64 9.53 11.47
CA ILE A 314 -13.04 9.37 10.06
C ILE A 314 -12.19 8.26 9.47
N LEU A 315 -12.84 7.22 8.95
CA LEU A 315 -12.21 6.04 8.38
C LEU A 315 -12.71 5.85 6.93
N ILE A 316 -11.81 5.99 5.96
CA ILE A 316 -12.09 5.76 4.55
C ILE A 316 -11.54 4.39 4.16
N LEU A 317 -12.43 3.52 3.69
CA LEU A 317 -12.16 2.12 3.36
C LEU A 317 -12.64 1.79 1.94
N PRO A 318 -12.00 0.83 1.26
CA PRO A 318 -12.59 0.26 0.05
C PRO A 318 -13.89 -0.48 0.42
N GLY A 319 -14.85 -0.51 -0.50
CA GLY A 319 -16.10 -1.26 -0.29
C GLY A 319 -15.83 -2.76 -0.11
N LEU A 320 -14.96 -3.32 -0.95
CA LEU A 320 -14.49 -4.69 -0.88
C LEU A 320 -12.97 -4.78 -1.15
N PRO A 321 -12.29 -5.83 -0.65
CA PRO A 321 -10.92 -6.14 -1.07
C PRO A 321 -10.81 -6.30 -2.61
N ASP A 322 -9.71 -5.86 -3.22
CA ASP A 322 -9.48 -5.94 -4.69
C ASP A 322 -9.72 -7.35 -5.25
N GLU A 323 -9.17 -8.35 -4.56
CA GLU A 323 -9.28 -9.76 -4.91
C GLU A 323 -10.72 -10.29 -4.79
N VAL A 324 -11.59 -9.67 -3.98
CA VAL A 324 -12.99 -10.09 -3.85
C VAL A 324 -13.85 -9.34 -4.86
N ALA A 325 -13.58 -8.05 -5.04
CA ALA A 325 -14.33 -7.19 -5.96
C ALA A 325 -14.11 -7.62 -7.41
N TYR A 326 -12.89 -8.00 -7.79
CA TYR A 326 -12.49 -8.14 -9.21
C TYR A 326 -11.91 -9.50 -9.59
N SER A 327 -11.92 -10.50 -8.69
CA SER A 327 -11.56 -11.89 -9.01
C SER A 327 -12.79 -12.80 -9.01
N SER A 328 -12.72 -13.92 -9.73
CA SER A 328 -13.81 -14.92 -9.81
C SER A 328 -13.86 -15.89 -8.63
N GLU A 329 -12.82 -15.97 -7.80
CA GLU A 329 -12.73 -16.88 -6.65
C GLU A 329 -12.42 -16.10 -5.37
N ILE A 330 -13.26 -16.26 -4.33
CA ILE A 330 -13.02 -15.68 -3.00
C ILE A 330 -12.20 -16.68 -2.17
N GLY A 331 -10.93 -16.36 -1.96
CA GLY A 331 -10.00 -17.16 -1.15
C GLY A 331 -10.37 -17.22 0.33
N VAL A 332 -9.88 -18.26 1.02
CA VAL A 332 -10.06 -18.45 2.48
C VAL A 332 -9.50 -17.26 3.28
N ASP A 333 -8.36 -16.74 2.84
CA ASP A 333 -7.71 -15.54 3.33
C ASP A 333 -8.57 -14.28 3.17
N ALA A 334 -9.18 -14.08 2.01
CA ALA A 334 -10.10 -12.97 1.78
C ALA A 334 -11.34 -13.06 2.69
N ARG A 335 -11.95 -14.25 2.81
CA ARG A 335 -13.10 -14.51 3.70
C ARG A 335 -12.77 -14.27 5.17
N TYR A 336 -11.60 -14.69 5.61
CA TYR A 336 -11.12 -14.46 6.97
C TYR A 336 -10.81 -12.98 7.23
N GLY A 337 -10.14 -12.32 6.27
CA GLY A 337 -9.85 -10.89 6.33
C GLY A 337 -11.12 -10.02 6.39
N MET A 338 -12.18 -10.37 5.66
CA MET A 338 -13.47 -9.66 5.75
C MET A 338 -14.12 -9.81 7.13
N SER A 339 -14.08 -11.01 7.73
CA SER A 339 -14.56 -11.22 9.10
C SER A 339 -13.80 -10.36 10.12
N LEU A 340 -12.47 -10.30 10.01
CA LEU A 340 -11.65 -9.47 10.90
C LEU A 340 -11.90 -7.98 10.72
N GLN A 341 -12.16 -7.54 9.47
CA GLN A 341 -12.47 -6.15 9.17
C GLN A 341 -13.80 -5.74 9.80
N HIS A 342 -14.82 -6.58 9.67
CA HIS A 342 -16.10 -6.37 10.33
C HIS A 342 -15.94 -6.26 11.85
N ASP A 343 -15.28 -7.24 12.49
CA ASP A 343 -15.01 -7.22 13.94
C ASP A 343 -14.30 -5.93 14.38
N ALA A 344 -13.33 -5.45 13.60
CA ALA A 344 -12.57 -4.25 13.90
C ALA A 344 -13.42 -2.98 13.76
N ILE A 345 -14.24 -2.87 12.71
CA ILE A 345 -15.14 -1.72 12.48
C ILE A 345 -16.17 -1.65 13.59
N GLU A 346 -16.86 -2.75 13.90
CA GLU A 346 -17.92 -2.77 14.92
C GLU A 346 -17.35 -2.45 16.31
N MET A 347 -16.16 -2.95 16.65
CA MET A 347 -15.49 -2.61 17.91
C MET A 347 -15.23 -1.11 18.09
N VAL A 348 -14.94 -0.40 16.99
CA VAL A 348 -14.72 1.06 17.03
C VAL A 348 -16.07 1.79 17.01
N ARG A 349 -17.05 1.36 16.20
CA ARG A 349 -18.41 1.92 16.18
C ARG A 349 -19.08 1.84 17.55
N ASP A 350 -19.03 0.70 18.22
CA ASP A 350 -19.56 0.51 19.58
C ASP A 350 -18.95 1.48 20.59
N SER A 351 -17.72 1.91 20.36
CA SER A 351 -17.02 2.84 21.23
C SER A 351 -17.30 4.31 20.92
N PHE A 352 -17.37 4.67 19.64
CA PHE A 352 -17.48 6.06 19.22
C PHE A 352 -18.94 6.50 19.11
N GLY A 353 -19.87 5.59 18.80
CA GLY A 353 -21.25 5.92 18.48
C GLY A 353 -21.31 6.81 17.24
N ASP A 354 -22.08 7.90 17.31
CA ASP A 354 -22.24 8.85 16.20
C ASP A 354 -20.98 9.69 15.92
N ARG A 355 -19.90 9.53 16.69
CA ARG A 355 -18.62 10.26 16.54
C ARG A 355 -17.63 9.58 15.60
N ILE A 356 -18.04 8.54 14.88
CA ILE A 356 -17.24 7.93 13.83
C ILE A 356 -17.96 7.94 12.49
N ILE A 357 -17.23 8.32 11.45
CA ILE A 357 -17.62 8.13 10.05
C ILE A 357 -16.81 6.97 9.50
N VAL A 358 -17.50 5.99 8.91
CA VAL A 358 -16.88 4.97 8.06
C VAL A 358 -17.46 5.12 6.66
N ALA A 359 -16.61 5.47 5.70
CA ALA A 359 -17.03 5.85 4.35
C ALA A 359 -16.29 5.05 3.28
N THR A 360 -16.92 4.92 2.11
CA THR A 360 -16.36 4.28 0.92
C THR A 360 -16.58 5.18 -0.28
N PRO A 361 -15.55 5.41 -1.13
CA PRO A 361 -15.72 6.18 -2.34
C PRO A 361 -16.38 5.35 -3.46
N VAL A 362 -17.29 5.99 -4.19
CA VAL A 362 -18.00 5.44 -5.35
C VAL A 362 -17.99 6.46 -6.50
N GLN A 363 -18.05 5.98 -7.75
CA GLN A 363 -18.05 6.86 -8.92
C GLN A 363 -19.37 7.68 -9.00
N PRO A 364 -19.34 8.92 -9.55
CA PRO A 364 -20.53 9.77 -9.69
C PRO A 364 -21.38 9.41 -10.92
N ARG A 365 -21.67 8.12 -11.09
CA ARG A 365 -22.50 7.60 -12.19
C ARG A 365 -23.26 6.37 -11.75
N PHE A 366 -24.39 6.11 -12.39
CA PHE A 366 -25.08 4.83 -12.24
C PHE A 366 -24.20 3.66 -12.67
N ALA A 367 -24.18 2.61 -11.85
CA ALA A 367 -23.67 1.32 -12.26
C ALA A 367 -24.59 0.71 -13.33
N ALA A 368 -24.02 0.10 -14.37
CA ALA A 368 -24.80 -0.54 -15.41
C ALA A 368 -25.63 -1.73 -14.87
N ARG A 369 -25.16 -2.36 -13.79
CA ARG A 369 -25.83 -3.45 -13.07
C ARG A 369 -25.53 -3.34 -11.59
N ASP A 370 -26.48 -3.78 -10.77
CA ASP A 370 -26.22 -3.97 -9.35
C ASP A 370 -25.43 -5.27 -9.14
N THR A 371 -24.21 -5.13 -8.63
CA THR A 371 -23.25 -6.24 -8.46
C THR A 371 -22.47 -6.03 -7.17
N ILE A 372 -21.62 -6.99 -6.81
CA ILE A 372 -20.71 -6.82 -5.66
C ILE A 372 -19.74 -5.63 -5.82
N GLN A 373 -19.54 -5.13 -7.03
CA GLN A 373 -18.72 -3.95 -7.33
C GLN A 373 -19.51 -2.64 -7.27
N THR A 374 -20.73 -2.67 -6.74
CA THR A 374 -21.65 -1.53 -6.68
C THR A 374 -21.98 -1.22 -5.21
N LEU A 375 -22.05 0.07 -4.88
CA LEU A 375 -22.55 0.57 -3.60
C LEU A 375 -23.31 1.88 -3.83
N SER A 376 -24.45 2.05 -3.17
CA SER A 376 -25.35 3.20 -3.39
C SER A 376 -25.65 3.47 -4.88
N GLY A 377 -25.86 2.40 -5.67
CA GLY A 377 -26.17 2.50 -7.10
C GLY A 377 -24.99 2.89 -8.01
N SER A 378 -23.77 2.96 -7.48
CA SER A 378 -22.58 3.38 -8.21
C SER A 378 -21.44 2.38 -8.14
N PRO A 379 -20.60 2.27 -9.17
CA PRO A 379 -19.42 1.41 -9.10
C PRO A 379 -18.43 1.90 -8.04
N LEU A 380 -17.77 0.95 -7.36
CA LEU A 380 -16.75 1.22 -6.33
C LEU A 380 -15.50 1.89 -6.92
N ILE A 381 -14.88 2.77 -6.12
CA ILE A 381 -13.51 3.25 -6.33
C ILE A 381 -12.58 2.47 -5.39
N HIS A 382 -11.50 1.91 -5.94
CA HIS A 382 -10.55 1.15 -5.12
C HIS A 382 -9.67 2.07 -4.26
N VAL A 383 -9.73 1.90 -2.94
CA VAL A 383 -8.87 2.63 -1.98
C VAL A 383 -7.66 1.77 -1.62
N HIS A 384 -6.48 2.23 -2.02
CA HIS A 384 -5.19 1.62 -1.70
C HIS A 384 -4.33 2.52 -0.79
N ASN A 385 -4.88 3.61 -0.26
CA ASN A 385 -4.20 4.50 0.69
C ASN A 385 -3.72 3.76 1.95
N LYS A 386 -2.68 4.28 2.63
CA LYS A 386 -2.22 3.85 3.96
C LYS A 386 -1.76 5.06 4.78
N ILE A 387 -2.73 5.78 5.32
CA ILE A 387 -2.55 7.10 5.89
C ILE A 387 -3.18 7.17 7.27
N LEU A 388 -2.49 7.84 8.17
CA LEU A 388 -3.00 8.31 9.45
C LEU A 388 -2.71 9.80 9.57
N VAL A 389 -3.73 10.59 9.94
CA VAL A 389 -3.57 11.97 10.40
C VAL A 389 -4.19 12.09 11.79
N GLN A 390 -3.45 12.70 12.71
CA GLN A 390 -3.85 12.95 14.09
C GLN A 390 -3.82 14.45 14.36
N ASP A 391 -5.01 15.03 14.49
CA ASP A 391 -5.23 16.47 14.62
C ASP A 391 -4.39 17.25 13.57
N ASP A 392 -3.71 18.33 13.98
CA ASP A 392 -2.72 19.08 13.17
C ASP A 392 -1.27 18.80 13.57
N SER A 393 -1.02 17.73 14.33
CA SER A 393 0.27 17.56 15.03
C SER A 393 1.09 16.36 14.56
N PHE A 394 0.45 15.40 13.89
CA PHE A 394 1.14 14.21 13.40
C PHE A 394 0.41 13.60 12.21
N ALA A 395 1.17 13.14 11.22
CA ALA A 395 0.69 12.20 10.23
C ALA A 395 1.73 11.11 9.93
N LEU A 396 1.25 9.99 9.42
CA LEU A 396 2.03 8.86 8.97
C LEU A 396 1.51 8.41 7.61
N VAL A 397 2.39 8.41 6.61
CA VAL A 397 2.07 8.00 5.23
C VAL A 397 3.09 6.97 4.79
N GLY A 398 2.65 5.86 4.20
CA GLY A 398 3.55 4.80 3.79
C GLY A 398 2.86 3.65 3.08
N SER A 399 3.41 2.45 3.25
CA SER A 399 2.96 1.24 2.55
C SER A 399 2.13 0.27 3.40
N ALA A 400 2.11 0.46 4.72
CA ALA A 400 1.55 -0.51 5.67
C ALA A 400 0.02 -0.41 5.83
N ASN A 401 -0.69 -1.48 5.49
CA ASN A 401 -2.12 -1.57 5.77
C ASN A 401 -2.37 -1.78 7.28
N LEU A 402 -3.60 -1.52 7.76
CA LEU A 402 -3.97 -1.79 9.15
C LEU A 402 -4.42 -3.25 9.33
N ASN A 403 -3.57 -4.18 8.91
CA ASN A 403 -3.75 -5.63 9.06
C ASN A 403 -2.52 -6.25 9.72
N GLY A 404 -2.62 -7.49 10.20
CA GLY A 404 -1.52 -8.05 10.96
C GLY A 404 -0.31 -8.42 10.09
N ARG A 405 -0.51 -8.63 8.78
CA ARG A 405 0.61 -8.79 7.82
C ARG A 405 1.52 -7.56 7.81
N SER A 406 0.96 -6.38 7.54
CA SER A 406 1.75 -5.15 7.36
C SER A 406 2.30 -4.61 8.68
N LEU A 407 1.60 -4.87 9.80
CA LEU A 407 2.03 -4.39 11.11
C LEU A 407 3.08 -5.29 11.78
N TYR A 408 3.25 -6.54 11.35
CA TYR A 408 4.16 -7.48 12.02
C TYR A 408 5.04 -8.35 11.11
N TRP A 409 4.66 -8.62 9.86
CA TRP A 409 5.31 -9.64 9.01
C TRP A 409 5.98 -9.01 7.78
N ASP A 410 5.20 -8.41 6.89
CA ASP A 410 5.71 -7.86 5.63
C ASP A 410 6.68 -6.71 5.90
N THR A 411 7.64 -6.51 4.98
CA THR A 411 8.55 -5.36 5.06
C THR A 411 7.83 -4.12 4.61
N GLU A 412 7.67 -3.14 5.51
CA GLU A 412 6.96 -1.89 5.24
C GLU A 412 7.79 -0.68 5.61
N ALA A 413 7.49 0.46 4.99
CA ALA A 413 8.09 1.75 5.30
C ALA A 413 7.03 2.86 5.31
N ALA A 414 7.19 3.82 6.21
CA ALA A 414 6.35 5.01 6.30
C ALA A 414 7.16 6.23 6.78
N VAL A 415 6.74 7.43 6.39
CA VAL A 415 7.32 8.71 6.83
C VAL A 415 6.44 9.33 7.90
N ARG A 416 7.06 9.76 9.01
CA ARG A 416 6.44 10.67 9.97
C ARG A 416 6.43 12.08 9.41
N VAL A 417 5.26 12.71 9.41
CA VAL A 417 5.10 14.14 9.13
C VAL A 417 4.74 14.82 10.45
N THR A 418 5.58 15.75 10.91
CA THR A 418 5.44 16.43 12.21
C THR A 418 5.54 17.95 12.13
N ARG A 419 5.94 18.48 10.97
CA ARG A 419 6.02 19.91 10.71
C ARG A 419 4.60 20.44 10.45
N PRO A 420 4.07 21.41 11.24
CA PRO A 420 2.69 21.87 11.13
C PRO A 420 2.27 22.27 9.71
N GLU A 421 3.13 22.97 8.99
CA GLU A 421 2.89 23.40 7.60
C GLU A 421 2.73 22.22 6.65
N ARG A 422 3.55 21.16 6.79
CA ARG A 422 3.44 19.94 5.98
C ARG A 422 2.19 19.14 6.33
N ILE A 423 1.79 19.14 7.60
CA ILE A 423 0.54 18.49 8.03
C ILE A 423 -0.66 19.22 7.45
N GLN A 424 -0.64 20.55 7.44
CA GLN A 424 -1.69 21.36 6.83
C GLN A 424 -1.81 21.07 5.34
N THR A 425 -0.72 21.12 4.57
CA THR A 425 -0.72 20.78 3.14
C THR A 425 -1.25 19.37 2.89
N LEU A 426 -0.80 18.39 3.69
CA LEU A 426 -1.26 17.00 3.60
C LEU A 426 -2.77 16.90 3.83
N ARG A 427 -3.28 17.53 4.89
CA ARG A 427 -4.71 17.52 5.21
C ARG A 427 -5.55 18.14 4.11
N GLU A 428 -5.18 19.34 3.67
CA GLU A 428 -5.92 20.06 2.63
C GLU A 428 -6.03 19.22 1.35
N ARG A 429 -4.94 18.58 0.93
CA ARG A 429 -4.91 17.71 -0.26
C ARG A 429 -5.75 16.45 -0.08
N LEU A 430 -5.55 15.70 0.99
CA LEU A 430 -6.28 14.44 1.25
C LEU A 430 -7.76 14.66 1.42
N MET A 431 -8.14 15.68 2.19
CA MET A 431 -9.53 15.96 2.50
C MET A 431 -10.28 16.48 1.27
N ALA A 432 -9.68 17.37 0.49
CA ALA A 432 -10.31 17.92 -0.71
C ALA A 432 -10.50 16.88 -1.82
N HIS A 433 -9.62 15.88 -1.93
CA HIS A 433 -9.69 14.85 -2.98
C HIS A 433 -11.06 14.16 -3.10
N TRP A 434 -11.76 14.01 -1.98
CA TRP A 434 -12.99 13.26 -1.93
C TRP A 434 -14.25 14.04 -2.36
N TRP A 435 -14.12 15.33 -2.67
CA TRP A 435 -15.22 16.24 -2.94
C TRP A 435 -15.07 16.88 -4.32
N PHE A 436 -16.20 17.14 -5.00
CA PHE A 436 -16.19 17.71 -6.35
C PHE A 436 -16.03 19.22 -6.36
N GLU A 437 -16.49 19.87 -5.28
CA GLU A 437 -16.40 21.30 -5.07
C GLU A 437 -15.34 21.61 -4.01
N ASP A 438 -14.83 22.84 -4.03
CA ASP A 438 -13.93 23.32 -3.01
C ASP A 438 -14.59 23.23 -1.62
N LEU A 439 -13.87 22.59 -0.70
CA LEU A 439 -14.36 22.45 0.67
C LEU A 439 -14.54 23.83 1.34
N PRO A 440 -15.72 24.13 1.91
CA PRO A 440 -15.91 25.35 2.67
C PRO A 440 -15.11 25.30 4.00
N PRO A 441 -14.88 26.44 4.68
CA PRO A 441 -14.08 26.49 5.91
C PRO A 441 -14.55 25.51 6.99
N GLU A 442 -15.88 25.36 7.14
CA GLU A 442 -16.46 24.45 8.12
C GLU A 442 -16.19 22.97 7.81
N ALA A 443 -15.85 22.62 6.56
CA ALA A 443 -15.49 21.27 6.16
C ALA A 443 -13.99 20.97 6.31
N ARG A 444 -13.20 21.93 6.84
CA ARG A 444 -11.75 21.82 7.07
C ARG A 444 -11.36 22.02 8.54
N ALA A 445 -12.08 22.90 9.24
CA ALA A 445 -11.83 23.22 10.64
C ALA A 445 -12.19 22.05 11.58
N HIS A 446 -11.38 21.84 12.62
CA HIS A 446 -11.48 20.67 13.50
C HIS A 446 -12.83 20.48 14.19
N ASP A 447 -13.40 21.57 14.66
CA ASP A 447 -14.63 21.61 15.45
C ASP A 447 -15.88 21.43 14.60
N THR A 448 -15.83 21.78 13.32
CA THR A 448 -17.00 21.77 12.44
C THR A 448 -16.93 20.69 11.35
N MET A 449 -15.73 20.18 11.03
CA MET A 449 -15.55 19.28 9.89
C MET A 449 -16.32 17.97 10.06
N PHE A 450 -16.30 17.38 11.25
CA PHE A 450 -16.95 16.10 11.48
C PHE A 450 -18.48 16.16 11.23
N PRO A 451 -19.25 17.08 11.84
CA PRO A 451 -20.67 17.26 11.52
C PRO A 451 -20.94 17.53 10.03
N TRP A 452 -20.12 18.36 9.38
CA TRP A 452 -20.30 18.66 7.95
C TRP A 452 -20.10 17.41 7.08
N TRP A 453 -19.02 16.67 7.31
CA TRP A 453 -18.71 15.44 6.58
C TRP A 453 -19.79 14.38 6.81
N SER A 454 -20.21 14.20 8.06
CA SER A 454 -21.28 13.25 8.41
C SER A 454 -22.56 13.55 7.64
N LYS A 455 -22.98 14.82 7.61
CA LYS A 455 -24.17 15.25 6.87
C LYS A 455 -24.01 15.01 5.36
N LYS A 456 -22.88 15.43 4.77
CA LYS A 456 -22.67 15.34 3.32
C LYS A 456 -22.51 13.92 2.81
N ILE A 457 -21.88 13.04 3.59
CA ILE A 457 -21.80 11.61 3.27
C ILE A 457 -23.17 10.94 3.35
N ALA A 458 -23.99 11.30 4.35
CA ALA A 458 -25.36 10.81 4.46
C ALA A 458 -26.22 11.26 3.25
N GLU A 459 -26.12 12.53 2.86
CA GLU A 459 -26.76 13.07 1.65
C GLU A 459 -26.30 12.31 0.40
N ASN A 460 -25.00 12.16 0.17
CA ASN A 460 -24.45 11.42 -0.97
C ASN A 460 -24.95 9.96 -1.03
N SER A 461 -25.18 9.32 0.11
CA SER A 461 -25.57 7.92 0.21
C SER A 461 -26.98 7.65 -0.34
N VAL A 462 -27.84 8.69 -0.36
CA VAL A 462 -29.24 8.61 -0.81
C VAL A 462 -29.53 9.41 -2.08
N MET A 463 -28.62 10.32 -2.47
CA MET A 463 -28.70 11.07 -3.73
C MET A 463 -28.45 10.17 -4.94
N THR A 464 -29.03 10.55 -6.08
CA THR A 464 -28.66 9.96 -7.37
C THR A 464 -27.18 10.25 -7.66
N PRO A 465 -26.44 9.31 -8.26
CA PRO A 465 -24.99 9.43 -8.43
C PRO A 465 -24.51 10.74 -9.04
N GLU A 466 -25.25 11.30 -10.00
CA GLU A 466 -24.91 12.51 -10.75
C GLU A 466 -25.08 13.80 -9.93
N ASN A 467 -25.87 13.75 -8.85
CA ASN A 467 -26.19 14.91 -8.00
C ASN A 467 -25.39 14.94 -6.69
N ARG A 468 -24.46 14.00 -6.49
CA ARG A 468 -23.62 13.95 -5.29
C ARG A 468 -22.67 15.13 -5.21
N HIS A 469 -22.29 15.47 -3.98
CA HIS A 469 -21.28 16.51 -3.69
C HIS A 469 -19.84 15.96 -3.70
N GLY A 470 -19.67 14.64 -3.69
CA GLY A 470 -18.37 13.98 -3.66
C GLY A 470 -18.48 12.47 -3.84
N PHE A 471 -17.33 11.79 -3.75
CA PHE A 471 -17.24 10.35 -3.94
C PHE A 471 -17.75 9.53 -2.74
N LEU A 472 -17.72 10.10 -1.53
CA LEU A 472 -17.93 9.34 -0.30
C LEU A 472 -19.40 9.07 -0.01
N VAL A 473 -19.72 7.80 0.20
CA VAL A 473 -20.98 7.28 0.76
C VAL A 473 -20.70 6.46 2.02
N HIS A 474 -21.74 6.13 2.80
CA HIS A 474 -21.59 5.26 3.97
C HIS A 474 -21.06 3.88 3.57
N HIS A 475 -20.09 3.39 4.35
CA HIS A 475 -19.54 2.05 4.16
C HIS A 475 -20.54 0.97 4.61
N ASP A 476 -20.78 -0.02 3.74
CA ASP A 476 -21.52 -1.24 4.08
C ASP A 476 -20.59 -2.26 4.75
N SER A 477 -20.63 -2.31 6.08
CA SER A 477 -19.82 -3.25 6.87
C SER A 477 -20.35 -4.69 6.87
N ALA A 478 -21.52 -4.95 6.29
CA ALA A 478 -22.18 -6.25 6.25
C ALA A 478 -22.17 -6.90 4.86
N GLN A 479 -21.54 -6.26 3.87
CA GLN A 479 -21.47 -6.76 2.51
C GLN A 479 -20.85 -8.18 2.47
N LEU A 480 -21.52 -9.11 1.77
CA LEU A 480 -21.11 -10.51 1.62
C LEU A 480 -20.95 -11.29 2.94
N ARG A 481 -21.71 -10.95 3.98
CA ARG A 481 -21.65 -11.60 5.31
C ARG A 481 -21.66 -13.14 5.27
N ASP A 482 -22.48 -13.73 4.40
CA ASP A 482 -22.61 -15.20 4.28
C ASP A 482 -21.32 -15.88 3.79
N THR A 483 -20.42 -15.12 3.18
CA THR A 483 -19.12 -15.62 2.72
C THR A 483 -18.06 -15.57 3.80
N TRP A 484 -18.26 -14.87 4.91
CA TRP A 484 -17.18 -14.68 5.88
C TRP A 484 -16.82 -15.99 6.59
N LEU A 485 -15.58 -16.06 7.08
CA LEU A 485 -15.08 -17.26 7.73
C LEU A 485 -14.27 -16.88 8.96
N ASN A 486 -14.63 -17.42 10.12
CA ASN A 486 -13.79 -17.35 11.31
C ASN A 486 -12.90 -18.59 11.36
N LEU A 487 -11.62 -18.41 11.66
CA LEU A 487 -10.63 -19.48 11.76
C LEU A 487 -10.04 -19.51 13.18
N PRO A 488 -10.70 -20.20 14.14
CA PRO A 488 -10.20 -20.31 15.50
C PRO A 488 -8.77 -20.89 15.54
N GLY A 489 -7.90 -20.25 16.32
CA GLY A 489 -6.49 -20.67 16.46
C GLY A 489 -5.57 -20.24 15.31
N VAL A 490 -6.09 -19.68 14.21
CA VAL A 490 -5.30 -19.02 13.18
C VAL A 490 -5.01 -17.59 13.62
N THR A 491 -3.76 -17.16 13.46
CA THR A 491 -3.36 -15.78 13.78
C THR A 491 -3.91 -14.81 12.75
N GLU A 492 -4.43 -13.67 13.20
CA GLU A 492 -4.86 -12.58 12.32
C GLU A 492 -3.70 -11.98 11.50
N ASN A 493 -2.45 -12.23 11.89
CA ASN A 493 -1.28 -11.70 11.19
C ASN A 493 -1.03 -12.31 9.81
N ILE A 494 -1.81 -13.31 9.41
CA ILE A 494 -1.73 -13.92 8.09
C ILE A 494 -2.50 -13.15 7.01
N VAL A 495 -3.40 -12.22 7.39
CA VAL A 495 -4.31 -11.47 6.48
C VAL A 495 -4.40 -9.97 6.78
#